data_AF-A0A2K2VST8-F1
#
_entry.id   AF-A0A2K2VST8-F1
#
_cell.length_a   1.000
_cell.length_b   1.000
_cell.length_c   1.000
_cell.angle_alpha   90.00
_cell.angle_beta   90.00
_cell.angle_gamma   90.00
#
_symmetry.space_group_name_H-M   'P 1'
#
loop_
_entity.id
_entity.type
_entity.pdbx_description
1 polymer ?
#
loop_
_entity_poly.entity_id
_entity_poly.type
_entity_poly.pdbx_seq_one_letter_code
_entity_poly.pdbx_strand_id
1 'polypeptide(L)'
;MNNRLIWLILLLLFFPCRLAFGQSIMVGPDGKFDKNVLNLPFAFYNEDFGFAAAYAYAVTGFPQKQAALISTAMVGSKGSGMGFLMGRDLQMPFLDRLFLDAILQVGYFQDLDIYVDGNSDFPDERAGSNDSDEDNFVNSDGTWDTFFRLRFKYLLPMGHGSDTIISTQVVDQGLLVKGATGGETWNPFKSGLTYMEMQPFYRLQQVDSDDVREDVKTNGLEVSLFRDNRDFRFNPSRGSAVRLSLT
;
A
#
# COMPACT_ATOMS: atom_id res chain seq x y z
N MET A 1 -18.62 -25.30 -33.44
CA MET A 1 -17.37 -24.90 -32.77
C MET A 1 -17.51 -25.25 -31.30
N ASN A 2 -16.66 -26.15 -30.81
CA ASN A 2 -16.96 -27.09 -29.72
C ASN A 2 -16.85 -26.48 -28.30
N ASN A 3 -17.95 -26.54 -27.54
CA ASN A 3 -18.00 -26.30 -26.09
C ASN A 3 -17.09 -27.23 -25.27
N ARG A 4 -16.46 -28.24 -25.89
CA ARG A 4 -15.50 -29.15 -25.23
C ARG A 4 -14.15 -28.49 -24.93
N LEU A 5 -13.77 -27.42 -25.62
CA LEU A 5 -12.51 -26.71 -25.35
C LEU A 5 -12.58 -25.82 -24.09
N ILE A 6 -13.79 -25.29 -23.78
CA ILE A 6 -14.04 -24.46 -22.60
C ILE A 6 -13.97 -25.32 -21.32
N TRP A 7 -14.44 -26.57 -21.38
CA TRP A 7 -14.35 -27.49 -20.25
C TRP A 7 -12.92 -27.96 -19.95
N LEU A 8 -12.04 -28.07 -20.97
CA LEU A 8 -10.65 -28.46 -20.78
C LEU A 8 -9.79 -27.37 -20.12
N ILE A 9 -10.15 -26.09 -20.28
CA ILE A 9 -9.51 -24.97 -19.58
C ILE A 9 -10.02 -24.86 -18.14
N LEU A 10 -11.28 -25.23 -17.87
CA LEU A 10 -11.86 -25.26 -16.53
C LEU A 10 -11.44 -26.48 -15.68
N LEU A 11 -11.05 -27.59 -16.31
CA LEU A 11 -10.67 -28.83 -15.60
C LEU A 11 -9.20 -28.87 -15.14
N LEU A 12 -8.37 -27.92 -15.54
CA LEU A 12 -6.99 -27.79 -15.07
C LEU A 12 -6.86 -27.05 -13.72
N LEU A 13 -7.98 -26.67 -13.08
CA LEU A 13 -8.01 -25.84 -11.86
C LEU A 13 -8.31 -26.56 -10.54
N PHE A 14 -8.53 -27.87 -10.50
CA PHE A 14 -8.91 -28.55 -9.23
C PHE A 14 -8.07 -29.79 -8.90
N PHE A 15 -6.75 -29.65 -8.92
CA PHE A 15 -5.88 -30.48 -8.09
C PHE A 15 -5.96 -29.99 -6.63
N PRO A 16 -6.33 -30.84 -5.64
CA PRO A 16 -6.24 -30.48 -4.24
C PRO A 16 -4.78 -30.69 -3.80
N CYS A 17 -3.91 -29.73 -4.10
CA CYS A 17 -2.69 -29.55 -3.32
C CYS A 17 -2.96 -28.38 -2.38
N ARG A 18 -3.58 -28.70 -1.23
CA ARG A 18 -3.70 -27.75 -0.12
C ARG A 18 -2.31 -27.52 0.47
N LEU A 19 -2.12 -26.27 0.93
CA LEU A 19 -0.92 -25.65 1.52
C LEU A 19 -0.06 -24.91 0.50
N ALA A 20 -0.51 -23.69 0.20
CA ALA A 20 0.11 -22.75 -0.70
C ALA A 20 0.11 -21.33 -0.07
N PHE A 21 0.69 -21.20 1.10
CA PHE A 21 0.85 -19.90 1.79
C PHE A 21 1.82 -19.01 1.05
N GLY A 22 1.57 -17.68 0.80
CA GLY A 22 2.38 -16.49 0.31
C GLY A 22 2.86 -15.31 1.23
N GLN A 23 4.08 -14.75 1.06
CA GLN A 23 4.80 -13.67 1.85
C GLN A 23 5.58 -14.09 3.10
N SER A 24 6.58 -13.30 3.53
CA SER A 24 7.44 -13.75 4.62
C SER A 24 6.81 -13.58 6.01
N ILE A 25 6.77 -14.68 6.77
CA ILE A 25 6.58 -14.66 8.23
C ILE A 25 7.96 -14.51 8.86
N MET A 26 8.14 -13.48 9.69
CA MET A 26 9.36 -13.33 10.47
C MET A 26 9.24 -14.08 11.80
N VAL A 27 10.27 -14.85 12.14
CA VAL A 27 10.37 -15.58 13.41
C VAL A 27 11.73 -15.31 14.06
N GLY A 28 11.79 -15.40 15.38
CA GLY A 28 13.05 -15.32 16.11
C GLY A 28 13.95 -16.55 15.90
N PRO A 29 15.17 -16.56 16.50
CA PRO A 29 16.07 -17.71 16.43
C PRO A 29 15.48 -19.03 16.98
N ASP A 30 14.46 -18.93 17.84
CA ASP A 30 13.70 -20.06 18.38
C ASP A 30 12.64 -20.63 17.42
N GLY A 31 12.48 -20.02 16.24
CA GLY A 31 11.53 -20.42 15.20
C GLY A 31 10.08 -20.10 15.53
N LYS A 32 9.80 -19.36 16.61
CA LYS A 32 8.44 -19.00 17.01
C LYS A 32 8.06 -17.66 16.41
N PHE A 33 6.81 -17.58 15.97
CA PHE A 33 6.21 -16.34 15.53
C PHE A 33 5.80 -15.51 16.75
N ASP A 34 6.19 -14.24 16.77
CA ASP A 34 5.75 -13.29 17.78
C ASP A 34 4.88 -12.18 17.16
N LYS A 35 3.76 -11.92 17.82
CA LYS A 35 2.79 -10.92 17.38
C LYS A 35 3.20 -9.58 17.97
N ASN A 36 3.68 -8.66 17.14
CA ASN A 36 4.04 -7.33 17.60
C ASN A 36 2.83 -6.39 17.52
N VAL A 37 2.56 -5.69 18.61
CA VAL A 37 1.50 -4.68 18.69
C VAL A 37 2.10 -3.36 19.17
N LEU A 38 1.89 -2.30 18.41
CA LEU A 38 2.17 -0.92 18.78
C LEU A 38 0.85 -0.23 19.12
N ASN A 39 0.79 0.36 20.31
CA ASN A 39 -0.29 1.23 20.75
C ASN A 39 0.33 2.53 21.21
N LEU A 40 0.16 3.61 20.44
CA LEU A 40 0.88 4.85 20.68
C LEU A 40 -0.07 6.05 20.60
N PRO A 41 -0.50 6.61 21.74
CA PRO A 41 -1.01 7.97 21.77
C PRO A 41 0.14 8.95 21.61
N PHE A 42 -0.06 9.99 20.81
CA PHE A 42 0.91 11.05 20.61
C PHE A 42 0.20 12.39 20.35
N ALA A 43 0.91 13.49 20.55
CA ALA A 43 0.43 14.83 20.26
C ALA A 43 1.49 15.57 19.46
N PHE A 44 1.06 16.49 18.62
CA PHE A 44 1.93 17.31 17.78
C PHE A 44 1.26 18.64 17.46
N TYR A 45 2.01 19.54 16.83
CA TYR A 45 1.49 20.80 16.31
C TYR A 45 1.89 20.94 14.84
N ASN A 46 0.95 21.32 13.97
CA ASN A 46 1.21 21.71 12.59
C ASN A 46 0.17 22.72 12.10
N GLU A 47 0.36 23.22 10.88
CA GLU A 47 -0.53 24.24 10.29
C GLU A 47 -1.92 23.68 9.94
N ASP A 48 -2.02 22.44 9.49
CA ASP A 48 -3.31 21.85 9.10
C ASP A 48 -4.21 21.52 10.31
N PHE A 49 -3.65 21.05 11.43
CA PHE A 49 -4.41 20.61 12.60
C PHE A 49 -4.36 21.59 13.78
N GLY A 50 -3.41 22.52 13.79
CA GLY A 50 -3.05 23.26 15.01
C GLY A 50 -2.49 22.30 16.06
N PHE A 51 -2.90 22.44 17.32
CA PHE A 51 -2.57 21.46 18.36
C PHE A 51 -3.40 20.19 18.16
N ALA A 52 -2.72 19.07 17.92
CA ALA A 52 -3.34 17.81 17.57
C ALA A 52 -3.08 16.71 18.59
N ALA A 53 -4.09 15.87 18.78
CA ALA A 53 -3.98 14.60 19.49
C ALA A 53 -4.25 13.46 18.51
N ALA A 54 -3.44 12.41 18.59
CA ALA A 54 -3.50 11.29 17.69
C ALA A 54 -3.26 9.96 18.40
N TYR A 55 -3.77 8.90 17.79
CA TYR A 55 -3.59 7.54 18.27
C TYR A 55 -3.23 6.64 17.10
N ALA A 56 -2.09 5.96 17.19
CA ALA A 56 -1.64 4.96 16.24
C ALA A 56 -1.73 3.56 16.84
N TYR A 57 -2.31 2.65 16.07
CA TYR A 57 -2.38 1.23 16.34
C TYR A 57 -1.71 0.47 15.19
N ALA A 58 -0.70 -0.32 15.47
CA ALA A 58 -0.13 -1.23 14.47
C ALA A 58 -0.02 -2.64 15.03
N VAL A 59 -0.32 -3.63 14.21
CA VAL A 59 -0.22 -5.04 14.59
C VAL A 59 0.33 -5.85 13.43
N THR A 60 1.38 -6.64 13.69
CA THR A 60 1.82 -7.69 12.77
C THR A 60 1.17 -9.01 13.17
N GLY A 61 0.95 -9.90 12.21
CA GLY A 61 0.33 -11.20 12.47
C GLY A 61 -1.18 -11.21 12.60
N PHE A 62 -1.87 -10.13 12.18
CA PHE A 62 -3.33 -10.06 12.18
C PHE A 62 -3.84 -9.47 10.87
N PRO A 63 -4.88 -10.06 10.25
CA PRO A 63 -5.60 -11.27 10.66
C PRO A 63 -4.83 -12.59 10.39
N GLN A 64 -3.70 -12.51 9.68
CA GLN A 64 -2.86 -13.66 9.30
C GLN A 64 -1.40 -13.40 9.72
N LYS A 65 -0.59 -14.45 9.92
CA LYS A 65 0.78 -14.35 10.46
C LYS A 65 1.71 -13.44 9.66
N GLN A 66 1.57 -13.42 8.34
CA GLN A 66 2.33 -12.58 7.41
C GLN A 66 1.77 -11.16 7.25
N ALA A 67 0.52 -10.95 7.65
CA ALA A 67 -0.18 -9.69 7.44
C ALA A 67 0.22 -8.64 8.49
N ALA A 68 0.10 -7.37 8.12
CA ALA A 68 0.22 -6.26 9.05
C ALA A 68 -0.97 -5.30 8.88
N LEU A 69 -1.44 -4.75 9.98
CA LEU A 69 -2.49 -3.74 10.01
C LEU A 69 -1.98 -2.52 10.75
N ILE A 70 -2.12 -1.34 10.15
CA ILE A 70 -1.83 -0.05 10.76
C ILE A 70 -3.11 0.79 10.67
N SER A 71 -3.50 1.41 11.77
CA SER A 71 -4.61 2.34 11.81
C SER A 71 -4.24 3.54 12.67
N THR A 72 -4.57 4.73 12.19
CA THR A 72 -4.33 5.97 12.91
C THR A 72 -5.57 6.84 12.85
N ALA A 73 -5.89 7.51 13.94
CA ALA A 73 -6.88 8.57 13.98
C ALA A 73 -6.27 9.79 14.67
N MET A 74 -6.60 10.98 14.17
CA MET A 74 -6.14 12.25 14.75
C MET A 74 -7.19 13.33 14.61
N VAL A 75 -7.19 14.27 15.57
CA VAL A 75 -8.04 15.46 15.61
C VAL A 75 -7.24 16.65 16.11
N GLY A 76 -7.53 17.82 15.57
CA GLY A 76 -6.81 19.07 15.81
C GLY A 76 -7.67 20.18 16.39
N SER A 77 -7.03 21.16 17.03
CA SER A 77 -7.69 22.37 17.55
C SER A 77 -8.30 23.24 16.46
N LYS A 78 -7.83 23.12 15.21
CA LYS A 78 -8.41 23.78 14.03
C LYS A 78 -9.66 23.10 13.48
N GLY A 79 -10.19 22.06 14.14
CA GLY A 79 -11.33 21.29 13.62
C GLY A 79 -10.97 20.28 12.53
N SER A 80 -9.71 20.23 12.09
CA SER A 80 -9.20 19.18 11.20
C SER A 80 -9.19 17.81 11.87
N GLY A 81 -9.47 16.78 11.10
CA GLY A 81 -9.55 15.39 11.56
C GLY A 81 -9.21 14.42 10.46
N MET A 82 -8.54 13.31 10.80
CA MET A 82 -8.14 12.32 9.81
C MET A 82 -8.15 10.91 10.39
N GLY A 83 -8.65 9.97 9.58
CA GLY A 83 -8.52 8.53 9.77
C GLY A 83 -7.68 7.91 8.67
N PHE A 84 -6.80 7.00 9.04
CA PHE A 84 -5.94 6.23 8.14
C PHE A 84 -6.00 4.75 8.49
N LEU A 85 -6.06 3.91 7.46
CA LEU A 85 -6.01 2.46 7.57
C LEU A 85 -5.11 1.88 6.48
N MET A 86 -4.16 1.04 6.88
CA MET A 86 -3.33 0.26 5.97
C MET A 86 -3.35 -1.20 6.37
N GLY A 87 -3.84 -2.05 5.50
CA GLY A 87 -3.64 -3.50 5.56
C GLY A 87 -2.56 -3.91 4.57
N ARG A 88 -1.61 -4.72 5.00
CA ARG A 88 -0.57 -5.25 4.13
C ARG A 88 -0.62 -6.75 4.15
N ASP A 89 -0.28 -7.33 3.01
CA ASP A 89 0.11 -8.73 2.96
C ASP A 89 -1.07 -9.67 3.37
N LEU A 90 -2.30 -9.23 3.02
CA LEU A 90 -3.55 -9.96 3.28
C LEU A 90 -3.78 -11.02 2.21
N GLN A 91 -3.72 -12.30 2.58
CA GLN A 91 -4.02 -13.41 1.67
C GLN A 91 -5.52 -13.57 1.45
N MET A 92 -5.92 -13.68 0.19
CA MET A 92 -7.33 -13.82 -0.18
C MET A 92 -7.88 -15.22 0.13
N PRO A 93 -9.05 -15.36 0.78
CA PRO A 93 -9.57 -16.64 1.29
C PRO A 93 -9.75 -17.79 0.27
N PHE A 94 -9.81 -17.49 -1.03
CA PHE A 94 -10.06 -18.47 -2.10
C PHE A 94 -8.93 -18.54 -3.14
N LEU A 95 -7.92 -17.68 -3.00
CA LEU A 95 -6.84 -17.53 -3.96
C LEU A 95 -5.52 -17.45 -3.20
N ASP A 96 -4.96 -18.63 -2.91
CA ASP A 96 -3.76 -18.83 -2.10
C ASP A 96 -2.55 -17.98 -2.55
N ARG A 97 -2.43 -17.73 -3.85
CA ARG A 97 -1.35 -16.94 -4.45
C ARG A 97 -1.69 -15.45 -4.60
N LEU A 98 -2.87 -15.01 -4.19
CA LEU A 98 -3.33 -13.63 -4.30
C LEU A 98 -3.30 -12.93 -2.95
N PHE A 99 -2.60 -11.79 -2.91
CA PHE A 99 -2.45 -10.93 -1.74
C PHE A 99 -3.04 -9.56 -2.00
N LEU A 100 -3.43 -8.87 -0.95
CA LEU A 100 -3.90 -7.50 -0.99
C LEU A 100 -3.09 -6.62 -0.04
N ASP A 101 -2.58 -5.52 -0.58
CA ASP A 101 -2.26 -4.34 0.21
C ASP A 101 -3.38 -3.32 0.02
N ALA A 102 -4.01 -2.89 1.11
CA ALA A 102 -5.06 -1.89 1.11
C ALA A 102 -4.59 -0.65 1.87
N ILE A 103 -4.79 0.52 1.29
CA ILE A 103 -4.59 1.82 1.95
C ILE A 103 -5.89 2.60 1.79
N LEU A 104 -6.41 3.12 2.90
CA LEU A 104 -7.58 3.97 2.94
C LEU A 104 -7.30 5.18 3.83
N GLN A 105 -7.73 6.34 3.40
CA GLN A 105 -7.67 7.58 4.17
C GLN A 105 -8.96 8.35 3.98
N VAL A 106 -9.43 8.95 5.07
CA VAL A 106 -10.50 9.95 5.07
C VAL A 106 -10.03 11.08 5.97
N GLY A 107 -9.92 12.28 5.43
CA GLY A 107 -9.52 13.46 6.16
C GLY A 107 -10.42 14.65 5.85
N TYR A 108 -10.57 15.51 6.84
CA TYR A 108 -11.13 16.84 6.71
C TYR A 108 -10.09 17.81 7.28
N PHE A 109 -9.74 18.82 6.50
CA PHE A 109 -8.67 19.77 6.82
C PHE A 109 -9.19 21.19 6.67
N GLN A 110 -8.96 22.02 7.69
CA GLN A 110 -9.26 23.45 7.69
C GLN A 110 -8.01 24.28 7.44
N ASP A 111 -8.22 25.49 6.91
CA ASP A 111 -7.19 26.49 6.62
C ASP A 111 -6.08 25.94 5.70
N LEU A 112 -6.48 25.23 4.64
CA LEU A 112 -5.52 24.72 3.65
C LEU A 112 -5.32 25.74 2.52
N ASP A 113 -4.06 26.04 2.24
CA ASP A 113 -3.67 26.75 1.02
C ASP A 113 -3.59 25.75 -0.13
N ILE A 114 -4.50 25.89 -1.09
CA ILE A 114 -4.64 24.97 -2.22
C ILE A 114 -4.27 25.69 -3.51
N TYR A 115 -3.21 25.21 -4.15
CA TYR A 115 -2.75 25.70 -5.45
C TYR A 115 -3.62 25.11 -6.58
N VAL A 116 -4.78 25.72 -6.80
CA VAL A 116 -5.71 25.42 -7.89
C VAL A 116 -6.05 26.70 -8.64
N ASP A 117 -6.36 26.55 -9.93
CA ASP A 117 -6.77 27.68 -10.76
C ASP A 117 -8.10 28.25 -10.23
N GLY A 118 -8.20 29.59 -10.14
CA GLY A 118 -9.41 30.25 -9.65
C GLY A 118 -9.18 31.34 -8.60
N ASN A 119 -7.93 31.60 -8.19
CA ASN A 119 -7.60 32.79 -7.40
C ASN A 119 -7.87 34.06 -8.23
N SER A 120 -8.76 34.93 -7.75
CA SER A 120 -9.18 36.14 -8.47
C SER A 120 -8.09 37.20 -8.60
N ASP A 121 -7.08 37.17 -7.73
CA ASP A 121 -5.95 38.08 -7.76
C ASP A 121 -4.93 37.69 -8.85
N PHE A 122 -4.99 36.44 -9.34
CA PHE A 122 -4.11 35.89 -10.37
C PHE A 122 -4.91 35.26 -11.55
N PRO A 123 -5.81 36.02 -12.22
CA PRO A 123 -6.77 35.46 -13.18
C PRO A 123 -6.16 34.96 -14.49
N ASP A 124 -4.95 35.43 -14.83
CA ASP A 124 -4.21 35.07 -16.05
C ASP A 124 -3.10 34.04 -15.78
N GLU A 125 -3.03 33.50 -14.57
CA GLU A 125 -2.03 32.52 -14.17
C GLU A 125 -2.65 31.15 -13.89
N ARG A 126 -1.81 30.12 -14.05
CA ARG A 126 -2.14 28.75 -13.67
C ARG A 126 -1.42 28.42 -12.36
N ALA A 127 -2.16 28.20 -11.29
CA ALA A 127 -1.60 27.92 -9.97
C ALA A 127 -0.73 26.65 -10.01
N GLY A 128 0.46 26.72 -9.39
CA GLY A 128 1.40 25.61 -9.33
C GLY A 128 2.16 25.33 -10.65
N SER A 129 2.11 26.25 -11.62
CA SER A 129 2.98 26.20 -12.80
C SER A 129 4.37 26.80 -12.51
N ASN A 130 5.37 26.54 -13.36
CA ASN A 130 6.74 27.06 -13.13
C ASN A 130 6.82 28.59 -13.12
N ASP A 131 5.85 29.27 -13.72
CA ASP A 131 5.81 30.72 -13.88
C ASP A 131 4.72 31.38 -13.02
N SER A 132 4.08 30.64 -12.11
CA SER A 132 3.07 31.21 -11.19
C SER A 132 3.69 31.83 -9.95
N ASP A 133 2.99 32.78 -9.36
CA ASP A 133 3.36 33.36 -8.07
C ASP A 133 3.16 32.38 -6.89
N GLU A 134 3.90 32.57 -5.79
CA GLU A 134 3.78 31.75 -4.57
C GLU A 134 2.49 32.04 -3.80
N ASP A 135 1.92 33.23 -3.98
CA ASP A 135 0.65 33.67 -3.40
C ASP A 135 -0.57 33.24 -4.24
N ASN A 136 -0.36 32.55 -5.37
CA ASN A 136 -1.44 32.01 -6.21
C ASN A 136 -2.00 30.70 -5.62
N PHE A 137 -2.56 30.79 -4.42
CA PHE A 137 -3.32 29.73 -3.75
C PHE A 137 -4.73 30.22 -3.41
N VAL A 138 -5.62 29.28 -3.16
CA VAL A 138 -6.97 29.55 -2.63
C VAL A 138 -7.02 28.99 -1.21
N ASN A 139 -7.43 29.80 -0.24
CA ASN A 139 -7.57 29.35 1.14
C ASN A 139 -8.90 28.61 1.31
N SER A 140 -8.85 27.36 1.76
CA SER A 140 -10.04 26.55 1.98
C SER A 140 -10.41 26.49 3.46
N ASP A 141 -11.63 26.94 3.77
CA ASP A 141 -12.27 26.84 5.08
C ASP A 141 -12.66 25.40 5.45
N GLY A 142 -12.45 24.45 4.53
CA GLY A 142 -12.76 23.05 4.76
C GLY A 142 -12.63 22.21 3.51
N THR A 143 -11.63 21.33 3.50
CA THR A 143 -11.39 20.38 2.42
C THR A 143 -11.54 18.95 2.89
N TRP A 144 -12.40 18.18 2.21
CA TRP A 144 -12.45 16.73 2.37
C TRP A 144 -11.46 16.07 1.42
N ASP A 145 -10.60 15.21 1.93
CA ASP A 145 -9.71 14.37 1.13
C ASP A 145 -9.88 12.90 1.52
N THR A 146 -10.41 12.14 0.59
CA THR A 146 -10.66 10.71 0.76
C THR A 146 -10.02 9.95 -0.37
N PHE A 147 -9.19 8.96 -0.05
CA PHE A 147 -8.65 8.06 -1.06
C PHE A 147 -8.59 6.61 -0.61
N PHE A 148 -8.59 5.73 -1.59
CA PHE A 148 -8.20 4.35 -1.41
C PHE A 148 -7.26 3.88 -2.51
N ARG A 149 -6.39 2.92 -2.15
CA ARG A 149 -5.53 2.18 -3.08
C ARG A 149 -5.55 0.72 -2.68
N LEU A 150 -5.96 -0.15 -3.61
CA LEU A 150 -6.09 -1.58 -3.35
C LEU A 150 -5.15 -2.34 -4.30
N ARG A 151 -3.97 -2.72 -3.84
CA ARG A 151 -2.99 -3.46 -4.64
C ARG A 151 -3.17 -4.96 -4.46
N PHE A 152 -3.75 -5.58 -5.48
CA PHE A 152 -3.80 -7.03 -5.64
C PHE A 152 -2.46 -7.51 -6.20
N LYS A 153 -1.86 -8.51 -5.56
CA LYS A 153 -0.56 -9.08 -5.93
C LYS A 153 -0.70 -10.58 -6.11
N TYR A 154 -0.60 -11.05 -7.35
CA TYR A 154 -0.62 -12.48 -7.65
C TYR A 154 0.80 -13.02 -7.76
N LEU A 155 1.21 -13.91 -6.85
CA LEU A 155 2.52 -14.54 -6.87
C LEU A 155 2.60 -15.62 -7.95
N LEU A 156 3.47 -15.40 -8.93
CA LEU A 156 3.69 -16.35 -10.01
C LEU A 156 4.39 -17.63 -9.50
N PRO A 157 4.02 -18.82 -10.02
CA PRO A 157 4.61 -20.11 -9.65
C PRO A 157 5.98 -20.31 -10.33
N MET A 158 6.93 -19.44 -10.03
CA MET A 158 8.29 -19.46 -10.56
C MET A 158 9.30 -18.96 -9.51
N GLY A 159 10.57 -19.29 -9.69
CA GLY A 159 11.61 -18.91 -8.73
C GLY A 159 11.32 -19.50 -7.36
N HIS A 160 11.51 -18.71 -6.30
CA HIS A 160 11.17 -19.15 -4.95
C HIS A 160 9.66 -19.31 -4.73
N GLY A 161 8.84 -18.64 -5.57
CA GLY A 161 7.39 -18.71 -5.51
C GLY A 161 6.79 -19.99 -6.11
N SER A 162 7.59 -20.89 -6.68
CA SER A 162 7.09 -22.18 -7.19
C SER A 162 6.62 -23.08 -6.03
N ASP A 163 7.50 -23.28 -5.05
CA ASP A 163 7.36 -24.31 -4.02
C ASP A 163 6.84 -23.73 -2.71
N THR A 164 7.18 -22.47 -2.44
CA THR A 164 6.85 -21.78 -1.20
C THR A 164 6.26 -20.44 -1.54
N ILE A 165 5.00 -20.21 -1.17
CA ILE A 165 4.40 -18.91 -1.43
C ILE A 165 4.87 -17.98 -0.23
N ILE A 166 4.85 -18.41 1.06
CA ILE A 166 5.03 -17.75 2.37
C ILE A 166 6.31 -18.40 2.81
N SER A 167 7.37 -17.63 2.78
CA SER A 167 8.60 -18.05 3.40
C SER A 167 8.52 -17.81 4.91
N THR A 168 9.21 -18.65 5.67
CA THR A 168 9.53 -18.30 7.06
C THR A 168 10.94 -17.77 7.08
N GLN A 169 11.11 -16.51 7.49
CA GLN A 169 12.38 -15.82 7.62
C GLN A 169 12.79 -15.79 9.09
N VAL A 170 13.90 -16.45 9.41
CA VAL A 170 14.49 -16.42 10.74
C VAL A 170 15.34 -15.16 10.85
N VAL A 171 15.00 -14.31 11.79
CA VAL A 171 15.65 -13.02 12.02
C VAL A 171 16.26 -13.02 13.43
N ASP A 172 17.51 -12.58 13.53
CA ASP A 172 18.19 -12.34 14.80
C ASP A 172 18.62 -10.88 14.86
N GLN A 173 18.20 -10.16 15.90
CA GLN A 173 18.47 -8.73 16.08
C GLN A 173 18.16 -7.86 14.83
N GLY A 174 17.13 -8.22 14.06
CA GLY A 174 16.74 -7.50 12.84
C GLY A 174 17.51 -7.90 11.58
N LEU A 175 18.43 -8.87 11.65
CA LEU A 175 19.19 -9.39 10.52
C LEU A 175 18.67 -10.77 10.10
N LEU A 176 18.61 -11.01 8.79
CA LEU A 176 18.23 -12.31 8.26
C LEU A 176 19.31 -13.36 8.53
N VAL A 177 18.92 -14.46 9.18
CA VAL A 177 19.78 -15.62 9.43
C VAL A 177 19.45 -16.76 8.47
N LYS A 178 18.16 -17.01 8.19
CA LYS A 178 17.70 -18.11 7.34
C LYS A 178 16.37 -17.79 6.67
N GLY A 179 16.09 -18.44 5.54
CA GLY A 179 14.81 -18.31 4.83
C GLY A 179 14.79 -17.19 3.80
N ALA A 180 15.95 -16.84 3.25
CA ALA A 180 16.06 -15.89 2.15
C ALA A 180 15.15 -16.30 0.99
N THR A 181 14.54 -15.32 0.34
CA THR A 181 13.63 -15.53 -0.80
C THR A 181 14.19 -14.99 -2.11
N GLY A 182 15.48 -14.70 -2.14
CA GLY A 182 16.15 -14.08 -3.27
C GLY A 182 17.65 -13.90 -2.98
N GLY A 183 18.34 -13.25 -3.92
CA GLY A 183 19.76 -12.96 -3.81
C GLY A 183 20.68 -14.11 -4.21
N GLU A 184 20.15 -15.27 -4.60
CA GLU A 184 20.95 -16.42 -5.01
C GLU A 184 21.44 -16.30 -6.46
N THR A 185 20.53 -16.02 -7.41
CA THR A 185 20.85 -15.85 -8.83
C THR A 185 20.03 -14.72 -9.46
N TRP A 186 20.45 -14.23 -10.63
CA TRP A 186 19.64 -13.26 -11.39
C TRP A 186 18.50 -13.91 -12.20
N ASN A 187 18.47 -15.23 -12.36
CA ASN A 187 17.45 -15.88 -13.19
C ASN A 187 16.06 -15.87 -12.50
N PRO A 188 15.03 -15.25 -13.09
CA PRO A 188 13.69 -15.12 -12.46
C PRO A 188 12.97 -16.44 -12.25
N PHE A 189 13.32 -17.48 -13.01
CA PHE A 189 12.73 -18.80 -12.86
C PHE A 189 13.36 -19.61 -11.73
N LYS A 190 14.49 -19.16 -11.18
CA LYS A 190 15.21 -19.84 -10.08
C LYS A 190 15.21 -19.03 -8.78
N SER A 191 15.32 -17.71 -8.86
CA SER A 191 15.53 -16.86 -7.67
C SER A 191 14.62 -15.65 -7.67
N GLY A 192 14.11 -15.33 -6.47
CA GLY A 192 13.19 -14.23 -6.24
C GLY A 192 11.73 -14.63 -6.30
N LEU A 193 10.88 -13.67 -5.96
CA LEU A 193 9.43 -13.73 -6.02
C LEU A 193 8.97 -12.77 -7.13
N THR A 194 8.16 -13.28 -8.07
CA THR A 194 7.61 -12.47 -9.16
C THR A 194 6.12 -12.33 -9.00
N TYR A 195 5.62 -11.10 -9.04
CA TYR A 195 4.23 -10.73 -8.84
C TYR A 195 3.67 -10.04 -10.07
N MET A 196 2.48 -10.44 -10.46
CA MET A 196 1.61 -9.62 -11.29
C MET A 196 0.72 -8.80 -10.36
N GLU A 197 0.77 -7.47 -10.46
CA GLU A 197 0.04 -6.58 -9.59
C GLU A 197 -1.01 -5.78 -10.36
N MET A 198 -2.14 -5.54 -9.70
CA MET A 198 -3.21 -4.67 -10.18
C MET A 198 -3.64 -3.78 -9.02
N GLN A 199 -3.70 -2.47 -9.25
CA GLN A 199 -4.01 -1.49 -8.23
C GLN A 199 -5.01 -0.46 -8.75
N PRO A 200 -6.32 -0.72 -8.60
CA PRO A 200 -7.29 0.36 -8.66
C PRO A 200 -7.00 1.39 -7.56
N PHE A 201 -7.11 2.66 -7.92
CA PHE A 201 -7.02 3.77 -6.99
C PHE A 201 -8.12 4.79 -7.27
N TYR A 202 -8.53 5.47 -6.21
CA TYR A 202 -9.52 6.54 -6.25
C TYR A 202 -9.14 7.58 -5.21
N ARG A 203 -9.32 8.85 -5.54
CA ARG A 203 -9.23 10.00 -4.64
C ARG A 203 -10.37 10.96 -4.98
N LEU A 204 -11.04 11.44 -3.94
CA LEU A 204 -11.97 12.55 -3.98
C LEU A 204 -11.40 13.64 -3.10
N GLN A 205 -11.14 14.79 -3.69
CA GLN A 205 -10.76 16.00 -3.00
C GLN A 205 -11.86 17.04 -3.23
N GLN A 206 -12.50 17.50 -2.16
CA GLN A 206 -13.56 18.49 -2.22
C GLN A 206 -13.02 19.77 -1.60
N VAL A 207 -12.85 20.80 -2.42
CA VAL A 207 -12.36 22.11 -1.99
C VAL A 207 -13.57 23.02 -1.82
N ASP A 208 -13.76 23.53 -0.61
CA ASP A 208 -14.74 24.57 -0.32
C ASP A 208 -13.97 25.83 0.13
N SER A 209 -14.10 26.89 -0.65
CA SER A 209 -13.52 28.21 -0.41
C SER A 209 -14.51 29.29 -0.89
N ASP A 210 -14.34 30.52 -0.43
CA ASP A 210 -15.12 31.67 -0.86
C ASP A 210 -15.01 31.93 -2.37
N ASP A 211 -13.85 31.64 -2.97
CA ASP A 211 -13.57 31.90 -4.39
C ASP A 211 -13.79 30.66 -5.28
N VAL A 212 -13.54 29.46 -4.75
CA VAL A 212 -13.57 28.21 -5.52
C VAL A 212 -14.30 27.10 -4.76
N ARG A 213 -15.28 26.50 -5.44
CA ARG A 213 -15.96 25.28 -5.00
C ARG A 213 -15.79 24.18 -6.04
N GLU A 214 -14.91 23.22 -5.78
CA GLU A 214 -14.57 22.17 -6.74
C GLU A 214 -14.47 20.78 -6.11
N ASP A 215 -15.02 19.78 -6.82
CA ASP A 215 -14.84 18.37 -6.52
C ASP A 215 -13.85 17.75 -7.52
N VAL A 216 -12.60 17.58 -7.10
CA VAL A 216 -11.57 16.91 -7.90
C VAL A 216 -11.62 15.41 -7.65
N LYS A 217 -11.99 14.66 -8.71
CA LYS A 217 -12.04 13.19 -8.69
C LYS A 217 -10.90 12.62 -9.52
N THR A 218 -10.07 11.79 -8.90
CA THR A 218 -9.01 11.07 -9.60
C THR A 218 -9.20 9.58 -9.40
N ASN A 219 -9.29 8.84 -10.50
CA ASN A 219 -9.37 7.38 -10.46
C ASN A 219 -8.58 6.76 -11.60
N GLY A 220 -8.08 5.56 -11.38
CA GLY A 220 -7.31 4.85 -12.39
C GLY A 220 -6.97 3.43 -11.96
N LEU A 221 -6.18 2.78 -12.80
CA LEU A 221 -5.77 1.40 -12.63
C LEU A 221 -4.29 1.27 -12.99
N GLU A 222 -3.46 1.00 -11.99
CA GLU A 222 -2.06 0.63 -12.24
C GLU A 222 -1.96 -0.88 -12.43
N VAL A 223 -1.29 -1.32 -13.49
CA VAL A 223 -0.90 -2.73 -13.70
C VAL A 223 0.62 -2.81 -13.67
N SER A 224 1.16 -3.76 -12.91
CA SER A 224 2.60 -3.90 -12.78
C SER A 224 3.06 -5.35 -12.83
N LEU A 225 4.31 -5.54 -13.27
CA LEU A 225 5.07 -6.75 -13.04
C LEU A 225 6.21 -6.40 -12.08
N PHE A 226 6.16 -6.98 -10.88
CA PHE A 226 7.12 -6.73 -9.83
C PHE A 226 7.93 -7.98 -9.52
N ARG A 227 9.25 -7.88 -9.57
CA ARG A 227 10.16 -8.94 -9.15
C ARG A 227 10.97 -8.49 -7.96
N ASP A 228 10.83 -9.22 -6.85
CA ASP A 228 11.64 -9.07 -5.67
C ASP A 228 12.64 -10.22 -5.57
N ASN A 229 13.88 -9.96 -5.93
CA ASN A 229 14.99 -10.90 -5.83
C ASN A 229 15.95 -10.52 -4.70
N ARG A 230 15.50 -9.74 -3.70
CA ARG A 230 16.29 -9.46 -2.50
C ARG A 230 16.30 -10.68 -1.58
N ASP A 231 17.43 -10.90 -0.90
CA ASP A 231 17.54 -11.91 0.15
C ASP A 231 16.62 -11.59 1.33
N PHE A 232 16.60 -10.32 1.76
CA PHE A 232 15.74 -9.80 2.81
C PHE A 232 15.14 -8.45 2.41
N ARG A 233 13.81 -8.30 2.54
CA ARG A 233 13.10 -7.10 2.08
C ARG A 233 13.43 -5.85 2.89
N PHE A 234 13.50 -6.00 4.21
CA PHE A 234 13.62 -4.86 5.14
C PHE A 234 15.05 -4.34 5.25
N ASN A 235 16.04 -5.22 5.09
CA ASN A 235 17.45 -4.87 5.11
C ASN A 235 18.26 -5.81 4.19
N PRO A 236 18.20 -5.60 2.86
CA PRO A 236 18.82 -6.50 1.90
C PRO A 236 20.34 -6.44 1.97
N SER A 237 21.00 -7.59 1.99
CA SER A 237 22.46 -7.67 1.81
C SER A 237 22.82 -8.06 0.38
N ARG A 238 21.91 -8.71 -0.37
CA ARG A 238 22.12 -9.18 -1.74
C ARG A 238 20.83 -9.10 -2.57
N GLY A 239 21.00 -9.13 -3.89
CA GLY A 239 19.89 -9.22 -4.83
C GLY A 239 19.39 -7.86 -5.33
N SER A 240 18.15 -7.83 -5.82
CA SER A 240 17.56 -6.64 -6.45
C SER A 240 16.04 -6.65 -6.39
N ALA A 241 15.43 -5.50 -6.62
CA ALA A 241 14.00 -5.39 -6.84
C ALA A 241 13.76 -4.57 -8.12
N VAL A 242 12.93 -5.09 -9.02
CA VAL A 242 12.60 -4.44 -10.30
C VAL A 242 11.09 -4.41 -10.44
N ARG A 243 10.53 -3.23 -10.72
CA ARG A 243 9.12 -3.03 -11.01
C ARG A 243 8.96 -2.38 -12.38
N LEU A 244 8.11 -2.96 -13.20
CA LEU A 244 7.59 -2.33 -14.41
C LEU A 244 6.12 -2.04 -14.19
N SER A 245 5.73 -0.76 -14.20
CA SER A 245 4.35 -0.31 -13.99
C SER A 245 3.83 0.47 -15.19
N LEU A 246 2.55 0.31 -15.46
CA LEU A 246 1.75 1.14 -16.38
C LEU A 246 0.56 1.68 -15.59
N THR A 247 0.27 2.98 -15.71
CA THR A 247 -0.82 3.69 -15.01
C THR A 247 -1.65 4.47 -16.01
#